data_AF-T0RRR8-F1
#
_entry.id   AF-T0RRR8-F1
#
_cell.length_a   1.000
_cell.length_b   1.000
_cell.length_c   1.000
_cell.angle_alpha   90.00
_cell.angle_beta   90.00
_cell.angle_gamma   90.00
#
_symmetry.space_group_name_H-M   'P 1'
#
loop_
_entity.id
_entity.type
_entity.pdbx_description
1 polymer ?
#
loop_
_entity_poly.entity_id
_entity_poly.type
_entity_poly.pdbx_seq_one_letter_code
_entity_poly.pdbx_strand_id
1 'polypeptide(L)'
;MLAASKLISTLVAGLTASVLASPQPFQIGYPVPLSLRGDHSGPFNHTIHRDGASYLSVHFTSIALPDAATLSLACADGAKQVSFTGARSEFYTESFPTR
;
A
#
# COMPACT_ATOMS: atom_id res chain seq x y z
N MET A 1 -44.12 34.04 21.08
CA MET A 1 -43.08 34.06 20.01
C MET A 1 -41.67 33.71 20.51
N LEU A 2 -41.47 33.16 21.73
CA LEU A 2 -40.13 32.85 22.28
C LEU A 2 -39.63 31.41 22.02
N ALA A 3 -40.53 30.48 21.68
CA ALA A 3 -40.19 29.06 21.54
C ALA A 3 -39.57 28.73 20.17
N ALA A 4 -40.06 29.36 19.09
CA ALA A 4 -39.57 29.12 17.73
C ALA A 4 -38.11 29.60 17.54
N SER A 5 -37.73 30.73 18.14
CA SER A 5 -36.37 31.28 18.04
C SER A 5 -35.31 30.41 18.71
N LYS A 6 -35.67 29.64 19.76
CA LYS A 6 -34.75 28.69 20.41
C LYS A 6 -34.48 27.47 19.53
N LEU A 7 -35.53 26.94 18.88
CA LEU A 7 -35.44 25.80 17.96
C LEU A 7 -34.57 26.08 16.73
N ILE A 8 -34.71 27.28 16.16
CA ILE A 8 -33.92 27.71 14.99
C ILE A 8 -32.44 27.86 15.37
N SER A 9 -32.16 28.44 16.55
CA SER A 9 -30.78 28.62 17.02
C SER A 9 -30.07 27.29 17.31
N THR A 10 -30.78 26.29 17.83
CA THR A 10 -30.23 24.93 18.05
C THR A 10 -29.97 24.17 16.75
N LEU A 11 -30.80 24.36 15.72
CA LEU A 11 -30.63 23.68 14.44
C LEU A 11 -29.41 24.22 13.68
N VAL A 12 -29.17 25.54 13.74
CA VAL A 12 -28.00 26.17 13.11
C VAL A 12 -26.70 25.80 13.82
N ALA A 13 -26.71 25.68 15.15
CA ALA A 13 -25.53 25.26 15.92
C ALA A 13 -25.16 23.77 15.70
N GLY A 14 -26.14 22.90 15.45
CA GLY A 14 -25.89 21.49 15.12
C GLY A 14 -25.30 21.30 13.72
N LEU A 15 -25.66 22.15 12.77
CA LEU A 15 -25.21 22.04 11.36
C LEU A 15 -23.77 22.53 11.15
N THR A 16 -23.23 23.40 12.00
CA THR A 16 -21.84 23.85 11.92
C THR A 16 -20.84 22.88 12.55
N ALA A 17 -21.28 22.06 13.52
CA ALA A 17 -20.44 21.05 14.15
C ALA A 17 -20.13 19.85 13.25
N SER A 18 -20.99 19.53 12.28
CA SER A 18 -20.81 18.39 11.37
C SER A 18 -19.86 18.68 10.19
N VAL A 19 -19.50 19.94 9.93
CA VAL A 19 -18.58 20.31 8.83
C VAL A 19 -17.10 20.16 9.23
N LEU A 20 -16.78 20.15 10.53
CA LEU A 20 -15.40 20.04 11.04
C LEU A 20 -14.91 18.60 11.19
N ALA A 21 -15.80 17.62 11.08
CA ALA A 21 -15.47 16.20 11.15
C ALA A 21 -15.31 15.58 9.76
N SER A 22 -14.68 16.30 8.82
CA SER A 22 -14.23 15.67 7.58
C SER A 22 -13.27 14.54 7.95
N PRO A 23 -13.49 13.29 7.47
CA PRO A 23 -12.52 12.23 7.65
C PRO A 23 -11.21 12.72 7.08
N GLN A 24 -10.18 12.84 7.92
CA GLN A 24 -8.86 13.13 7.39
C GLN A 24 -8.50 11.98 6.43
N PRO A 25 -7.96 12.28 5.24
CA PRO A 25 -7.51 11.24 4.34
C PRO A 25 -6.49 10.40 5.10
N PHE A 26 -6.88 9.18 5.43
CA PHE A 26 -5.98 8.21 6.00
C PHE A 26 -4.96 7.89 4.89
N GLN A 27 -3.68 8.07 5.17
CA GLN A 27 -2.66 7.76 4.17
C GLN A 27 -2.43 6.24 4.20
N ILE A 28 -3.15 5.48 3.36
CA ILE A 28 -2.86 4.05 3.18
C ILE A 28 -1.63 3.91 2.31
N GLY A 29 -0.52 3.58 2.97
CA GLY A 29 0.73 3.26 2.29
C GLY A 29 1.59 4.47 2.00
N TYR A 30 2.91 4.23 2.02
CA TYR A 30 3.92 5.19 1.64
C TYR A 30 4.82 4.51 0.61
N PRO A 31 4.86 4.97 -0.65
CA PRO A 31 5.72 4.36 -1.65
C PRO A 31 7.19 4.56 -1.26
N VAL A 32 7.93 3.46 -1.19
CA VAL A 32 9.38 3.48 -0.94
C VAL A 32 10.06 3.02 -2.21
N PRO A 33 10.75 3.91 -2.95
CA PRO A 33 11.45 3.52 -4.16
C PRO A 33 12.61 2.58 -3.80
N LEU A 34 12.70 1.47 -4.53
CA LEU A 34 13.76 0.48 -4.38
C LEU A 34 14.39 0.21 -5.74
N SER A 35 15.71 0.33 -5.82
CA SER A 35 16.48 0.03 -7.03
C SER A 35 17.40 -1.14 -6.76
N LEU A 36 17.07 -2.29 -7.31
CA LEU A 36 17.85 -3.52 -7.18
C LEU A 36 18.54 -3.83 -8.51
N ARG A 37 19.80 -4.25 -8.46
CA ARG A 37 20.57 -4.69 -9.63
C ARG A 37 21.28 -6.00 -9.28
N GLY A 38 21.10 -7.01 -10.12
CA GLY A 38 21.92 -8.22 -10.10
C GLY A 38 23.17 -8.02 -10.96
N ASP A 39 24.27 -8.67 -10.59
CA ASP A 39 25.54 -8.71 -11.33
C ASP A 39 25.61 -9.86 -12.35
N HIS A 40 24.50 -10.58 -12.53
CA HIS A 40 24.37 -11.75 -13.42
C HIS A 40 25.25 -12.95 -13.05
N SER A 41 25.90 -12.99 -11.88
CA SER A 41 26.75 -14.12 -11.49
C SER A 41 25.99 -15.27 -10.81
N GLY A 42 24.70 -15.07 -10.48
CA GLY A 42 23.87 -16.08 -9.84
C GLY A 42 22.49 -15.55 -9.38
N PRO A 43 21.76 -16.35 -8.57
CA PRO A 43 20.51 -15.93 -7.98
C PRO A 43 20.69 -14.70 -7.09
N PHE A 44 19.83 -13.70 -7.26
CA PHE A 44 19.78 -12.50 -6.41
C PHE A 44 18.62 -12.61 -5.42
N ASN A 45 18.86 -12.28 -4.15
CA ASN A 45 17.84 -12.25 -3.10
C ASN A 45 17.91 -10.92 -2.33
N HIS A 46 16.76 -10.35 -2.00
CA HIS A 46 16.64 -9.13 -1.23
C HIS A 46 15.40 -9.18 -0.32
N THR A 47 15.59 -8.82 0.95
CA THR A 47 14.50 -8.71 1.92
C THR A 47 14.08 -7.26 2.07
N ILE A 48 12.81 -6.97 1.81
CA ILE A 48 12.21 -5.66 2.03
C ILE A 48 11.64 -5.64 3.45
N HIS A 49 12.18 -4.77 4.31
CA HIS A 49 11.70 -4.57 5.68
C HIS A 49 11.21 -3.14 5.87
N ARG A 50 10.08 -2.98 6.57
CA ARG A 50 9.55 -1.67 6.95
C ARG A 50 8.89 -1.73 8.31
N ASP A 51 9.47 -1.03 9.27
CA ASP A 51 8.92 -0.94 10.62
C ASP A 51 7.53 -0.31 10.61
N GLY A 52 6.61 -0.93 11.35
CA GLY A 52 5.22 -0.48 11.48
C GLY A 52 4.32 -0.78 10.27
N ALA A 53 4.83 -1.40 9.21
CA ALA A 53 3.98 -1.93 8.16
C ALA A 53 3.20 -3.15 8.69
N SER A 54 1.92 -3.25 8.33
CA SER A 54 1.15 -4.49 8.50
C SER A 54 1.09 -5.31 7.20
N TYR A 55 1.28 -4.63 6.07
CA TYR A 55 1.30 -5.22 4.74
C TYR A 55 2.26 -4.45 3.84
N LEU A 56 2.84 -5.14 2.85
CA LEU A 56 3.64 -4.57 1.78
C LEU A 56 3.09 -5.05 0.43
N SER A 57 3.06 -4.16 -0.56
CA SER A 57 2.86 -4.52 -1.97
C SER A 57 4.03 -3.94 -2.76
N VAL A 58 4.50 -4.68 -3.76
CA VAL A 58 5.63 -4.28 -4.59
C VAL A 58 5.12 -3.79 -5.92
N HIS A 59 5.49 -2.57 -6.28
CA HIS A 59 5.27 -2.03 -7.62
C HIS A 59 6.49 -2.32 -8.49
N PHE A 60 6.28 -3.01 -9.60
CA PHE A 60 7.28 -3.22 -10.63
C PHE A 60 6.99 -2.29 -11.80
N THR A 61 7.89 -1.34 -12.05
CA THR A 61 7.87 -0.55 -13.27
C THR A 61 8.19 -1.41 -14.49
N SER A 62 9.22 -2.27 -14.38
CA SER A 62 9.54 -3.27 -15.40
C SER A 62 10.29 -4.45 -14.82
N ILE A 63 9.99 -5.65 -15.33
CA ILE A 63 10.80 -6.85 -15.18
C ILE A 63 11.04 -7.44 -16.57
N ALA A 64 12.29 -7.83 -16.84
CA ALA A 64 12.69 -8.52 -18.05
C ALA A 64 13.52 -9.74 -17.64
N LEU A 65 12.83 -10.86 -17.44
CA LEU A 65 13.47 -12.11 -17.03
C LEU A 65 13.86 -12.92 -18.28
N PRO A 66 15.10 -13.47 -18.33
CA PRO A 66 15.50 -14.41 -19.38
C PRO A 66 14.62 -15.67 -19.40
N ASP A 67 14.70 -16.44 -20.48
CA ASP A 67 14.01 -17.74 -20.58
C ASP A 67 14.43 -18.66 -19.42
N ALA A 68 13.44 -19.35 -18.85
CA ALA A 68 13.55 -20.19 -17.65
C ALA A 68 13.89 -19.46 -16.32
N ALA A 69 14.13 -18.15 -16.32
CA ALA A 69 14.30 -17.39 -15.09
C ALA A 69 12.97 -17.13 -14.38
N THR A 70 12.97 -17.23 -13.05
CA THR A 70 11.81 -16.96 -12.20
C THR A 70 12.15 -15.90 -11.18
N LEU A 71 11.28 -14.90 -11.03
CA LEU A 71 11.28 -13.99 -9.89
C LEU A 71 10.25 -14.50 -8.89
N SER A 72 10.66 -14.75 -7.65
CA SER A 72 9.74 -15.09 -6.57
C SER A 72 9.73 -14.02 -5.49
N LEU A 73 8.54 -13.65 -5.04
CA LEU A 73 8.37 -12.85 -3.83
C LEU A 73 7.64 -13.69 -2.80
N ALA A 74 8.16 -13.68 -1.58
CA ALA A 74 7.58 -14.41 -0.46
C ALA A 74 7.57 -13.53 0.80
N CYS A 75 6.61 -13.79 1.68
CA CYS A 75 6.72 -13.35 3.07
C CYS A 75 7.97 -13.99 3.70
N ALA A 76 8.59 -13.30 4.65
CA ALA A 76 9.81 -13.79 5.32
C ALA A 76 9.57 -15.13 6.07
N ASP A 77 8.35 -15.35 6.54
CA ASP A 77 7.90 -16.59 7.18
C ASP A 77 7.46 -17.68 6.17
N GLY A 78 7.44 -17.38 4.87
CA GLY A 78 6.98 -18.27 3.81
C GLY A 78 5.46 -18.45 3.73
N ALA A 79 4.65 -17.73 4.53
CA ALA A 79 3.19 -17.92 4.57
C ALA A 79 2.49 -17.61 3.24
N LYS A 80 3.14 -16.78 2.41
CA LYS A 80 2.63 -16.38 1.10
C LYS A 80 3.78 -16.25 0.12
N GLN A 81 3.58 -16.72 -1.10
CA GLN A 81 4.56 -16.63 -2.17
C GLN A 81 3.87 -16.46 -3.53
N VAL A 82 4.46 -15.64 -4.38
CA VAL A 82 4.09 -15.51 -5.80
C VAL A 82 5.33 -15.67 -6.66
N SER A 83 5.13 -16.11 -7.89
CA SER A 83 6.21 -16.27 -8.87
C SER A 83 5.83 -15.63 -10.20
N PHE A 84 6.80 -14.97 -10.82
CA PHE A 84 6.70 -14.30 -12.09
C PHE A 84 7.76 -14.83 -13.06
N THR A 85 7.37 -14.94 -14.32
CA THR A 85 8.24 -15.35 -15.44
C THR A 85 8.04 -14.40 -16.61
N GLY A 86 9.02 -14.37 -17.50
CA GLY A 86 9.01 -13.53 -18.70
C GLY A 86 9.09 -12.03 -18.41
N ALA A 87 8.69 -11.23 -19.40
CA ALA A 87 8.69 -9.78 -19.31
C ALA A 87 7.32 -9.24 -18.87
N ARG A 88 7.31 -8.25 -17.96
CA ARG A 88 6.11 -7.52 -17.52
C ARG A 88 6.47 -6.08 -17.17
N SER A 89 5.51 -5.18 -17.21
CA SER A 89 5.70 -3.77 -16.88
C SER A 89 4.50 -3.17 -16.18
N GLU A 90 4.75 -2.15 -15.35
CA GLU A 90 3.75 -1.32 -14.66
C GLU A 90 2.66 -2.14 -13.96
N PHE A 91 3.06 -2.95 -12.99
CA PHE A 91 2.13 -3.78 -12.23
C PHE A 91 2.46 -3.84 -10.74
N TYR A 92 1.40 -3.96 -9.93
CA TYR A 92 1.49 -4.18 -8.50
C TYR A 92 1.32 -5.66 -8.17
N THR A 93 2.03 -6.13 -7.17
CA THR A 93 1.72 -7.41 -6.55
C THR A 93 0.50 -7.30 -5.67
N GLU A 94 -0.09 -8.44 -5.34
CA GLU A 94 -0.96 -8.52 -4.18
C GLU A 94 -0.22 -8.13 -2.89
N SER A 95 -1.00 -7.82 -1.84
CA SER A 95 -0.46 -7.44 -0.53
C SER A 95 0.09 -8.65 0.21
N PHE A 96 1.31 -8.52 0.72
CA PHE A 96 2.00 -9.48 1.57
C PHE A 96 1.92 -9.02 3.03
N PRO A 97 1.41 -9.85 3.96
CA PRO A 97 1.43 -9.53 5.38
C PRO A 97 2.87 -9.47 5.90
N THR A 98 3.14 -8.52 6.79
CA THR A 98 4.39 -8.41 7.55
C THR A 98 4.10 -8.82 8.98
N ARG A 99 4.16 -10.13 9.25
CA ARG A 99 4.06 -10.71 10.60
C ARG A 99 5.41 -11.20 11.07
#